data_AF-A0A963HLN6-F1
#
_entry.id   AF-A0A963HLN6-F1
#
_cell.length_a   1.000
_cell.length_b   1.000
_cell.length_c   1.000
_cell.angle_alpha   90.00
_cell.angle_beta   90.00
_cell.angle_gamma   90.00
#
_symmetry.space_group_name_H-M   'P 1'
#
loop_
_entity.id
_entity.type
_entity.pdbx_description
1 polymer ?
#
loop_
_entity_poly.entity_id
_entity_poly.type
_entity_poly.pdbx_seq_one_letter_code
_entity_poly.pdbx_strand_id
1 'polypeptide(L)'
;MPQVIVTERAAQGLERCRRFLVARAPEAARRAGQAIARQLLLLETAPDIGRPFPEIPELRELVIAFGDSGYVALYRHEPAD
;
A
#
# COMPACT_ATOMS: atom_id res chain seq x y z
N MET A 1 -19.45 -2.67 4.82
CA MET A 1 -18.45 -1.71 4.32
C MET A 1 -17.16 -2.49 4.11
N PRO A 2 -16.43 -2.27 3.00
CA PRO A 2 -15.10 -2.86 2.83
C PRO A 2 -14.22 -2.47 4.02
N GLN A 3 -13.41 -3.41 4.50
CA GLN A 3 -12.44 -3.18 5.57
C GLN A 3 -11.05 -3.48 5.04
N VAL A 4 -10.06 -2.71 5.49
CA VAL A 4 -8.66 -2.93 5.12
C VAL A 4 -7.99 -3.79 6.19
N ILE A 5 -7.59 -5.00 5.81
CA ILE A 5 -6.84 -5.92 6.67
C ILE A 5 -5.40 -5.95 6.19
N VAL A 6 -4.47 -5.59 7.09
CA VAL A 6 -3.03 -5.62 6.80
C VAL A 6 -2.48 -7.00 7.14
N THR A 7 -2.00 -7.72 6.13
CA THR A 7 -1.34 -9.02 6.34
C THR A 7 0.03 -8.85 7.01
N GLU A 8 0.52 -9.89 7.66
CA GLU A 8 1.85 -9.87 8.29
C GLU A 8 2.96 -9.52 7.28
N ARG A 9 2.89 -10.10 6.06
CA ARG A 9 3.83 -9.79 4.97
C ARG A 9 3.79 -8.32 4.59
N ALA A 10 2.60 -7.72 4.52
CA ALA A 10 2.45 -6.30 4.22
C ALA A 10 3.03 -5.43 5.36
N ALA A 11 2.78 -5.78 6.62
CA ALA A 11 3.35 -5.08 7.77
C ALA A 11 4.89 -5.11 7.77
N GLN A 12 5.51 -6.26 7.48
CA GLN A 12 6.96 -6.39 7.30
C GLN A 12 7.47 -5.53 6.13
N GLY A 13 6.71 -5.44 5.03
CA GLY A 13 7.00 -4.57 3.90
C GLY A 13 7.00 -3.08 4.27
N LEU A 14 6.00 -2.63 5.01
CA LEU A 14 5.91 -1.25 5.52
C LEU A 14 7.10 -0.92 6.41
N GLU A 15 7.44 -1.82 7.33
CA GLU A 15 8.57 -1.62 8.24
C GLU A 15 9.90 -1.55 7.49
N ARG A 16 10.09 -2.40 6.47
CA ARG A 16 11.28 -2.34 5.61
C ARG A 16 11.37 -0.99 4.87
N CYS A 17 10.27 -0.51 4.30
CA CYS A 17 10.22 0.81 3.63
C CYS A 17 10.57 1.94 4.60
N ARG A 18 10.02 1.90 5.82
CA ARG A 18 10.30 2.89 6.86
C ARG A 18 11.77 2.86 7.28
N ARG A 19 12.34 1.69 7.59
CA ARG A 19 13.74 1.54 8.01
C ARG A 19 14.71 2.03 6.93
N PHE A 20 14.44 1.71 5.67
CA PHE A 20 15.25 2.17 4.54
C PHE A 20 15.34 3.71 4.49
N LEU A 21 14.22 4.40 4.66
CA LEU A 21 14.19 5.86 4.60
C LEU A 21 14.68 6.54 5.88
N VAL A 22 14.34 6.04 7.07
CA VAL A 22 14.71 6.67 8.35
C VAL A 22 16.22 6.83 8.49
N ALA A 23 17.00 5.87 7.98
CA ALA A 23 18.46 5.93 8.04
C ALA A 23 19.07 7.13 7.30
N ARG A 24 18.36 7.70 6.32
CA ARG A 24 18.88 8.79 5.45
C ARG A 24 18.06 10.07 5.54
N ALA A 25 16.75 9.96 5.67
CA ALA A 25 15.81 11.06 5.61
C ALA A 25 14.56 10.75 6.48
N PRO A 26 14.62 10.99 7.80
CA PRO A 26 13.52 10.72 8.72
C PRO A 26 12.19 11.40 8.33
N GLU A 27 12.26 12.67 7.90
CA GLU A 27 11.08 13.39 7.44
C GLU A 27 10.48 12.79 6.16
N ALA A 28 11.32 12.27 5.26
CA ALA A 28 10.83 11.57 4.08
C ALA A 28 10.14 10.26 4.47
N ALA A 29 10.67 9.52 5.46
CA ALA A 29 10.03 8.31 5.97
C ALA A 29 8.63 8.61 6.55
N ARG A 30 8.49 9.70 7.31
CA ARG A 30 7.20 10.15 7.83
C ARG A 30 6.22 10.50 6.71
N ARG A 31 6.65 11.28 5.72
CA ARG A 31 5.80 11.64 4.57
C ARG A 31 5.41 10.43 3.72
N ALA A 32 6.31 9.47 3.52
CA ALA A 32 6.04 8.22 2.83
C ALA A 32 4.97 7.40 3.56
N GLY A 33 5.11 7.23 4.88
CA GLY A 33 4.11 6.53 5.70
C GLY A 33 2.72 7.19 5.61
N GLN A 34 2.66 8.52 5.63
CA GLN A 34 1.41 9.25 5.45
C GLN A 34 0.80 9.08 4.05
N ALA A 35 1.64 9.07 2.99
CA ALA A 35 1.18 8.83 1.63
C ALA A 35 0.60 7.42 1.47
N ILE A 36 1.29 6.41 2.01
CA ILE A 36 0.83 5.02 2.01
C ILE A 36 -0.49 4.89 2.78
N ALA A 37 -0.55 5.40 4.01
CA ALA A 37 -1.75 5.31 4.84
C ALA A 37 -2.98 5.92 4.15
N ARG A 38 -2.84 7.11 3.54
CA ARG A 38 -3.95 7.75 2.79
C ARG A 38 -4.44 6.88 1.64
N GLN A 39 -3.54 6.27 0.87
CA GLN A 39 -3.92 5.43 -0.26
C GLN A 39 -4.57 4.12 0.20
N LEU A 40 -4.09 3.52 1.29
CA LEU A 40 -4.74 2.33 1.86
C LEU A 40 -6.14 2.63 2.38
N LEU A 41 -6.35 3.78 3.04
CA LEU A 41 -7.69 4.18 3.53
C LEU A 41 -8.71 4.38 2.38
N LEU A 42 -8.26 4.77 1.19
CA LEU A 42 -9.17 4.87 0.02
C LEU A 42 -9.75 3.52 -0.38
N LEU A 43 -9.11 2.40 -0.05
CA LEU A 43 -9.63 1.07 -0.35
C LEU A 43 -10.91 0.74 0.44
N GLU A 44 -11.18 1.43 1.55
CA GLU A 44 -12.43 1.26 2.31
C GLU A 44 -13.66 1.76 1.53
N THR A 45 -13.48 2.70 0.59
CA THR A 45 -14.57 3.27 -0.21
C THR A 45 -14.47 2.94 -1.69
N ALA A 46 -13.27 2.64 -2.19
CA ALA A 46 -13.02 2.37 -3.60
C ALA A 46 -12.03 1.19 -3.73
N PRO A 47 -12.44 -0.05 -3.42
CA PRO A 47 -11.54 -1.20 -3.43
C PRO A 47 -11.06 -1.60 -4.84
N ASP A 48 -11.70 -1.14 -5.91
CA ASP A 48 -11.36 -1.51 -7.30
C ASP A 48 -10.38 -0.55 -7.99
N ILE A 49 -9.85 0.47 -7.29
CA ILE A 49 -8.95 1.49 -7.86
C ILE A 49 -7.57 0.95 -8.26
N GLY A 50 -7.10 -0.11 -7.61
CA GLY A 50 -5.84 -0.77 -7.99
C GLY A 50 -6.04 -1.56 -9.27
N ARG A 51 -5.04 -1.57 -10.16
CA ARG A 51 -5.15 -2.34 -11.41
C ARG A 51 -4.85 -3.83 -11.16
N PRO A 52 -5.38 -4.76 -11.97
CA PRO A 52 -5.06 -6.19 -11.85
C PRO A 52 -3.54 -6.43 -11.91
N PHE A 53 -3.03 -7.29 -11.04
CA PHE A 53 -1.63 -7.67 -11.03
C PHE A 53 -1.43 -8.86 -12.00
N PRO A 54 -0.63 -8.70 -13.08
CA PRO A 54 -0.62 -9.67 -14.18
C PRO A 54 -0.05 -11.04 -13.79
N GLU A 55 0.85 -11.09 -12.80
CA GLU A 55 1.47 -12.34 -12.37
C GLU A 55 0.56 -13.18 -11.47
N ILE A 56 -0.31 -12.53 -10.69
CA ILE A 56 -1.23 -13.17 -9.75
C ILE A 56 -2.60 -12.49 -9.90
N PRO A 57 -3.50 -13.02 -10.74
CA PRO A 57 -4.76 -12.37 -11.11
C PRO A 57 -5.71 -12.07 -9.93
N GLU A 58 -5.57 -12.76 -8.80
CA GLU A 58 -6.32 -12.51 -7.57
C GLU A 58 -5.85 -11.25 -6.84
N LEU A 59 -4.67 -10.74 -7.18
CA LEU A 59 -4.11 -9.53 -6.61
C LEU A 59 -4.33 -8.34 -7.52
N ARG A 60 -4.40 -7.18 -6.87
CA ARG A 60 -4.38 -5.86 -7.47
C ARG A 60 -3.17 -5.11 -6.96
N GLU A 61 -2.64 -4.23 -7.80
CA GLU A 61 -1.59 -3.31 -7.42
C GLU A 61 -2.13 -1.88 -7.33
N LEU A 62 -1.95 -1.29 -6.16
CA LEU A 62 -2.20 0.12 -5.89
C LEU A 62 -0.88 0.88 -6.00
N VAL A 63 -0.75 1.71 -7.03
CA VAL A 63 0.41 2.58 -7.23
C VAL A 63 0.27 3.82 -6.35
N ILE A 64 1.27 4.06 -5.51
CA ILE A 64 1.31 5.14 -4.52
C ILE A 64 2.44 6.09 -4.91
N ALA A 65 2.09 7.21 -5.54
CA ALA A 65 3.07 8.20 -5.95
C ALA A 65 3.81 8.81 -4.75
N PHE A 66 5.14 8.78 -4.77
CA PHE A 66 6.00 9.37 -3.75
C PHE A 66 7.44 9.54 -4.26
N GLY A 67 7.95 10.77 -4.26
CA GLY A 67 9.25 11.06 -4.89
C GLY A 67 9.26 10.63 -6.36
N ASP A 68 10.40 10.13 -6.83
CA ASP A 68 10.59 9.82 -8.25
C ASP A 68 10.16 8.39 -8.62
N SER A 69 9.94 7.51 -7.65
CA SER A 69 9.71 6.07 -7.89
C SER A 69 8.45 5.50 -7.22
N GLY A 70 7.95 6.13 -6.16
CA GLY A 70 6.73 5.70 -5.46
C GLY A 70 6.82 4.37 -4.73
N TYR A 71 5.66 3.84 -4.37
CA TYR A 71 5.46 2.53 -3.74
C TYR A 71 4.34 1.78 -4.46
N VAL A 72 4.31 0.47 -4.25
CA VAL A 72 3.21 -0.40 -4.69
C VAL A 72 2.71 -1.19 -3.49
N ALA A 73 1.39 -1.17 -3.28
CA ALA A 73 0.71 -2.07 -2.36
C ALA A 73 -0.01 -3.15 -3.16
N LEU A 74 0.33 -4.42 -2.90
CA LEU A 74 -0.41 -5.56 -3.41
C LEU A 74 -1.52 -5.91 -2.43
N TYR A 75 -2.74 -6.04 -2.92
CA TYR A 75 -3.91 -6.39 -2.12
C TYR A 75 -4.88 -7.27 -2.90
N ARG A 76 -5.80 -7.90 -2.19
CA ARG A 76 -6.95 -8.61 -2.75
C ARG A 76 -8.22 -7.89 -2.30
N HIS A 77 -9.20 -7.80 -3.18
CA HIS A 77 -10.56 -7.39 -2.82
C HIS A 77 -11.42 -8.66 -2.72
N GLU A 78 -11.88 -8.97 -1.51
CA GLU A 78 -12.84 -10.05 -1.26
C GLU A 78 -14.24 -9.43 -1.19
N PRO A 79 -15.13 -9.71 -2.17
CA PRO A 79 -16.50 -9.24 -2.08
C PRO A 79 -17.19 -9.88 -0.89
N ALA A 80 -18.10 -9.15 -0.24
CA ALA A 80 -19.01 -9.76 0.73
C ALA A 80 -19.95 -10.69 -0.03
N ASP A 81 -20.07 -11.94 0.44
CA ASP A 81 -21.10 -12.88 -0.01
C ASP A 81 -22.53 -12.30 0.20
#